data_AF-A0A0F9QCA4-F1
#
_entry.id   AF-A0A0F9QCA4-F1
#
_cell.length_a   1.000
_cell.length_b   1.000
_cell.length_c   1.000
_cell.angle_alpha   90.00
_cell.angle_beta   90.00
_cell.angle_gamma   90.00
#
_symmetry.space_group_name_H-M   'P 1'
#
loop_
_entity.id
_entity.type
_entity.pdbx_description
1 polymer ?
#
loop_
_entity_poly.entity_id
_entity_poly.type
_entity_poly.pdbx_seq_one_letter_code
_entity_poly.pdbx_strand_id
1 'polypeptide(L)'
;MTIFDDTLTEAVGLTDTIEGLNWTQWLAENELFTVVRYYLTLTGDAESSPVADLTLPMSSFTLRTNKDTDNDSVFKSLIAYVPSIQYAAQIAARPNGDLILTMTYEIDGVIEQTVELVRVDFDSVSSFSGPSSKSTSLSGSRTTTASVQEAVLVNTTFSSTVAGVVRYRFALPDFFMRSGDLVTVDGGSSFTVGEVVYTVSVVAQTMEIVEGERTPTVEERDLTEAIDLTDGIIVEMIVEKTLTEAIDLTDAVAVEAIFVKAITEAVVLGDSNAADHLVVSLAEAVALNDSNATDHLVTVLTEAVVLNDTVVAKNQDRKLIEAVVLDDSNVADHLVGALTEAIVLTDVVTEDHLVGALTEGIDVDDTIAGELTVTFVTAKSVIFDIAGSYNGPSSGTFVGIRQIDFYLGISKESLPGTGYTAYSTSIVNGDFVPANVFNTSLDKTSEATSNSWASANDPNDEDQRVIIVFDSPTEIDGIRINNYHHFGGFISRGAKGVEIWYSTDEITSTVYQEAISNSTRIFNNDFGQHAAADGEDEENLVLTLGGV
;
A
#
# COMPACT_ATOMS: atom_id res chain seq x y z
N MET A 1 67.06 42.55 -27.19
CA MET A 1 67.09 41.61 -26.06
C MET A 1 65.90 40.69 -26.25
N THR A 2 66.19 39.49 -26.74
CA THR A 2 65.29 38.35 -26.91
C THR A 2 64.67 37.98 -25.56
N ILE A 3 63.41 37.57 -25.50
CA ILE A 3 62.94 36.21 -25.12
C ILE A 3 61.49 36.05 -25.66
N PHE A 4 61.27 34.97 -26.41
CA PHE A 4 59.96 34.42 -26.82
C PHE A 4 59.42 33.49 -25.72
N ASP A 5 58.18 33.03 -25.91
CA ASP A 5 57.53 31.86 -25.29
C ASP A 5 56.87 32.08 -23.92
N ASP A 6 55.74 31.49 -23.60
CA ASP A 6 54.73 30.73 -24.36
C ASP A 6 53.54 30.56 -23.41
N THR A 7 52.38 30.30 -23.98
CA THR A 7 51.29 29.48 -23.42
C THR A 7 50.42 29.97 -22.24
N LEU A 8 49.12 29.87 -22.54
CA LEU A 8 47.94 29.65 -21.68
C LEU A 8 47.38 30.95 -21.05
N THR A 9 46.08 31.25 -21.14
CA THR A 9 44.93 30.35 -21.25
C THR A 9 43.70 31.17 -21.61
N GLU A 10 42.70 30.51 -22.19
CA GLU A 10 41.33 31.00 -22.30
C GLU A 10 40.88 31.78 -21.05
N ALA A 11 40.52 33.03 -21.24
CA ALA A 11 39.62 33.74 -20.35
C ALA A 11 38.89 34.80 -21.17
N VAL A 12 37.88 34.40 -21.94
CA VAL A 12 36.70 35.27 -22.09
C VAL A 12 36.02 35.24 -20.73
N GLY A 13 36.62 35.93 -19.76
CA GLY A 13 36.04 36.18 -18.46
C GLY A 13 35.30 37.50 -18.55
N LEU A 14 34.02 37.50 -18.18
CA LEU A 14 33.25 38.70 -17.90
C LEU A 14 33.98 39.52 -16.82
N THR A 15 34.86 40.44 -17.24
CA THR A 15 35.52 41.39 -16.33
C THR A 15 34.94 42.79 -16.41
N ASP A 16 33.85 42.98 -17.16
CA ASP A 16 32.96 44.11 -16.95
C ASP A 16 31.83 43.66 -16.03
N THR A 17 31.72 44.31 -14.88
CA THR A 17 30.58 44.17 -13.97
C THR A 17 29.34 44.60 -14.74
N ILE A 18 28.53 43.64 -15.19
CA ILE A 18 27.17 43.91 -15.63
C ILE A 18 26.41 44.32 -14.35
N GLU A 19 26.40 45.62 -14.03
CA GLU A 19 25.24 46.16 -13.33
C GLU A 19 24.09 45.89 -14.29
N GLY A 20 23.33 44.82 -13.99
CA GLY A 20 22.23 44.37 -14.85
C GLY A 20 21.39 45.57 -15.20
N LEU A 21 21.35 45.90 -16.50
CA LEU A 21 20.42 46.88 -17.04
C LEU A 21 19.04 46.46 -16.53
N ASN A 22 18.58 47.15 -15.48
CA ASN A 22 17.27 46.92 -14.90
C ASN A 22 16.29 47.56 -15.86
N TRP A 23 15.96 46.83 -16.92
CA TRP A 23 15.10 47.29 -18.00
C TRP A 23 13.79 47.85 -17.45
N THR A 24 13.24 47.24 -16.39
CA THR A 24 12.05 47.72 -15.70
C THR A 24 12.25 49.10 -15.08
N GLN A 25 13.37 49.32 -14.40
CA GLN A 25 13.72 50.63 -13.83
C GLN A 25 14.02 51.66 -14.92
N TRP A 26 14.75 51.28 -15.97
CA TRP A 26 15.08 52.15 -17.10
C TRP A 26 13.82 52.57 -17.88
N LEU A 27 12.87 51.66 -18.11
CA LEU A 27 11.57 51.98 -18.72
C LEU A 27 10.75 52.91 -17.84
N ALA A 28 10.71 52.68 -16.52
CA ALA A 28 9.99 53.56 -15.59
C ALA A 28 10.60 54.98 -15.55
N GLU A 29 11.92 55.10 -15.65
CA GLU A 29 12.63 56.38 -15.67
C GLU A 29 12.47 57.14 -17.00
N ASN A 30 12.20 56.44 -18.10
CA ASN A 30 12.10 57.00 -19.46
C ASN A 30 10.69 56.93 -20.07
N GLU A 31 9.68 56.49 -19.32
CA GLU A 31 8.31 56.24 -19.79
C GLU A 31 7.69 57.47 -20.48
N LEU A 32 8.02 58.69 -20.00
CA LEU A 32 7.52 59.95 -20.54
C LEU A 32 8.15 60.36 -21.89
N PHE A 33 9.27 59.78 -22.27
CA PHE A 33 10.03 60.11 -23.49
C PHE A 33 10.06 58.96 -24.50
N THR A 34 9.58 57.78 -24.11
CA THR A 34 9.61 56.58 -24.93
C THR A 34 8.42 56.53 -25.88
N VAL A 35 8.70 56.47 -27.18
CA VAL A 35 7.70 56.21 -28.24
C VAL A 35 7.76 54.73 -28.61
N VAL A 36 6.66 54.02 -28.38
CA VAL A 36 6.52 52.63 -28.84
C VAL A 36 6.04 52.61 -30.29
N ARG A 37 6.77 51.91 -31.16
CA ARG A 37 6.37 51.67 -32.55
C ARG A 37 6.27 50.19 -32.86
N TYR A 38 5.36 49.85 -33.77
CA TYR A 38 5.15 48.49 -34.24
C TYR A 38 5.44 48.42 -35.73
N TYR A 39 6.18 47.40 -36.14
CA TYR A 39 6.53 47.15 -37.53
C TYR A 39 6.08 45.75 -37.93
N LEU A 40 5.57 45.65 -39.15
CA LEU A 40 5.22 44.39 -39.78
C LEU A 40 6.23 44.11 -40.89
N THR A 41 6.83 42.94 -40.86
CA THR A 41 7.72 42.45 -41.93
C THR A 41 7.17 41.15 -42.49
N LEU A 42 7.04 41.07 -43.81
CA LEU A 42 6.79 39.83 -44.54
C LEU A 42 8.13 39.36 -45.14
N THR A 43 8.64 38.22 -44.67
CA THR A 43 9.96 37.75 -45.12
C THR A 43 9.95 37.29 -46.57
N GLY A 44 11.13 37.24 -47.17
CA GLY A 44 11.36 36.57 -48.44
C GLY A 44 10.85 35.12 -48.49
N ASP A 45 10.59 34.61 -49.68
CA ASP A 45 10.42 33.18 -49.90
C ASP A 45 11.80 32.51 -49.75
N ALA A 46 11.95 31.62 -48.75
CA ALA A 46 13.22 30.91 -48.50
C ALA A 46 13.55 29.85 -49.59
N GLU A 47 13.08 30.06 -50.82
CA GLU A 47 13.17 29.16 -51.96
C GLU A 47 14.13 29.72 -53.03
N SER A 48 14.39 28.93 -54.08
CA SER A 48 15.46 29.10 -55.09
C SER A 48 15.60 30.45 -55.84
N SER A 49 14.78 31.46 -55.57
CA SER A 49 14.94 32.84 -56.06
C SER A 49 14.58 33.85 -54.96
N PRO A 50 15.48 34.09 -53.99
CA PRO A 50 15.15 34.77 -52.74
C PRO A 50 14.70 36.22 -52.99
N VAL A 51 13.44 36.50 -52.68
CA VAL A 51 12.91 37.86 -52.62
C VAL A 51 13.34 38.51 -51.29
N ALA A 52 13.76 39.77 -51.28
CA ALA A 52 14.13 40.46 -50.03
C ALA A 52 12.91 40.64 -49.10
N ASP A 53 13.14 40.82 -47.81
CA ASP A 53 12.06 41.10 -46.85
C ASP A 53 11.30 42.40 -47.20
N LEU A 54 10.01 42.43 -46.87
CA LEU A 54 9.13 43.56 -47.11
C LEU A 54 8.59 44.10 -45.78
N THR A 55 9.05 45.30 -45.40
CA THR A 55 8.43 46.05 -44.30
C THR A 55 7.17 46.74 -44.80
N LEU A 56 6.05 46.53 -44.10
CA LEU A 56 4.74 47.05 -44.45
C LEU A 56 4.30 48.11 -43.43
N PRO A 57 3.71 49.25 -43.87
CA PRO A 57 3.07 50.16 -42.95
C PRO A 57 1.81 49.52 -42.37
N MET A 58 1.55 49.73 -41.09
CA MET A 58 0.43 49.09 -40.39
C MET A 58 -0.40 50.14 -39.66
N SER A 59 -1.74 50.07 -39.82
CA SER A 59 -2.69 50.93 -39.11
C SER A 59 -3.25 50.28 -37.86
N SER A 60 -3.27 48.95 -37.83
CA SER A 60 -3.71 48.15 -36.69
C SER A 60 -3.31 46.70 -36.83
N PHE A 61 -3.27 45.98 -35.71
CA PHE A 61 -3.20 44.53 -35.68
C PHE A 61 -4.03 43.94 -34.54
N THR A 62 -4.38 42.67 -34.72
CA THR A 62 -4.86 41.80 -33.66
C THR A 62 -3.93 40.60 -33.60
N LEU A 63 -3.39 40.33 -32.41
CA LEU A 63 -2.61 39.14 -32.11
C LEU A 63 -3.39 38.31 -31.09
N ARG A 64 -3.62 37.05 -31.41
CA ARG A 64 -4.28 36.09 -30.52
C ARG A 64 -3.36 34.91 -30.26
N THR A 65 -3.25 34.51 -29.01
CA THR A 65 -2.65 33.25 -28.60
C THR A 65 -3.68 32.42 -27.86
N ASN A 66 -3.74 31.12 -28.14
CA ASN A 66 -4.58 30.17 -27.42
C ASN A 66 -3.73 28.96 -27.05
N LYS A 67 -3.82 28.50 -25.80
CA LYS A 67 -3.21 27.25 -25.36
C LYS A 67 -4.14 26.09 -25.74
N ASP A 68 -3.56 25.08 -26.38
CA ASP A 68 -4.20 23.77 -26.52
C ASP A 68 -3.98 23.00 -25.22
N THR A 69 -5.08 22.54 -24.62
CA THR A 69 -5.10 21.84 -23.33
C THR A 69 -4.46 20.46 -23.41
N ASP A 70 -4.39 19.86 -24.60
CA ASP A 70 -4.08 18.43 -24.75
C ASP A 70 -2.59 18.15 -25.03
N ASN A 71 -1.81 19.16 -25.45
CA ASN A 71 -0.44 18.93 -25.98
C ASN A 71 0.58 20.03 -25.66
N ASP A 72 0.30 20.91 -24.70
CA ASP A 72 1.14 22.07 -24.32
C ASP A 72 1.55 22.98 -25.50
N SER A 73 0.79 22.94 -26.59
CA SER A 73 1.00 23.82 -27.73
C SER A 73 0.24 25.13 -27.58
N VAL A 74 0.80 26.18 -28.17
CA VAL A 74 0.22 27.52 -28.25
C VAL A 74 0.01 27.86 -29.71
N PHE A 75 -1.24 27.99 -30.10
CA PHE A 75 -1.63 28.51 -31.41
C PHE A 75 -1.54 30.03 -31.38
N LYS A 76 -0.71 30.60 -32.26
CA LYS A 76 -0.57 32.05 -32.45
C LYS A 76 -1.21 32.44 -33.78
N SER A 77 -2.04 33.48 -33.78
CA SER A 77 -2.57 34.07 -35.00
C SER A 77 -2.40 35.58 -35.00
N LEU A 78 -1.99 36.11 -36.14
CA LEU A 78 -1.80 37.54 -36.38
C LEU A 78 -2.70 37.96 -37.53
N ILE A 79 -3.43 39.05 -37.34
CA ILE A 79 -4.12 39.76 -38.42
C ILE A 79 -3.64 41.20 -38.39
N ALA A 80 -3.04 41.68 -39.47
CA ALA A 80 -2.51 43.03 -39.59
C ALA A 80 -3.15 43.78 -40.76
N TYR A 81 -3.45 45.06 -40.55
CA TYR A 81 -4.06 45.93 -41.55
C TYR A 81 -3.06 46.96 -42.07
N VAL A 82 -2.80 46.89 -43.37
CA VAL A 82 -2.00 47.83 -44.13
C VAL A 82 -2.93 48.87 -44.74
N PRO A 83 -2.74 50.19 -44.50
CA PRO A 83 -3.64 51.24 -44.98
C PRO A 83 -3.39 51.60 -46.47
N SER A 84 -3.11 50.59 -47.31
CA SER A 84 -2.87 50.73 -48.74
C SER A 84 -2.96 49.36 -49.43
N ILE A 85 -3.41 49.34 -50.68
CA ILE A 85 -3.40 48.15 -51.55
C ILE A 85 -2.19 48.10 -52.49
N GLN A 86 -1.31 49.11 -52.47
CA GLN A 86 -0.20 49.22 -53.42
C GLN A 86 0.84 48.10 -53.27
N TYR A 87 0.89 47.47 -52.10
CA TYR A 87 1.82 46.39 -51.79
C TYR A 87 1.36 45.01 -52.30
N ALA A 88 0.17 44.90 -52.89
CA ALA A 88 -0.42 43.61 -53.28
C ALA A 88 0.49 42.74 -54.16
N ALA A 89 1.17 43.33 -55.15
CA ALA A 89 2.09 42.59 -56.03
C ALA A 89 3.36 42.13 -55.29
N GLN A 90 3.86 42.93 -54.34
CA GLN A 90 5.02 42.56 -53.52
C GLN A 90 4.64 41.46 -52.52
N ILE A 91 3.47 41.54 -51.89
CA ILE A 91 2.96 40.50 -50.98
C ILE A 91 2.77 39.18 -51.73
N ALA A 92 2.16 39.20 -52.92
CA ALA A 92 1.96 38.01 -53.74
C ALA A 92 3.26 37.31 -54.18
N ALA A 93 4.40 38.03 -54.15
CA ALA A 93 5.72 37.47 -54.46
C ALA A 93 6.36 36.74 -53.26
N ARG A 94 5.72 36.69 -52.09
CA ARG A 94 6.22 36.04 -50.86
C ARG A 94 5.21 35.02 -50.31
N PRO A 95 4.75 34.04 -51.11
CA PRO A 95 3.67 33.14 -50.70
C PRO A 95 4.02 32.24 -49.52
N ASN A 96 5.31 32.01 -49.25
CA ASN A 96 5.82 31.17 -48.16
C ASN A 96 6.59 31.98 -47.11
N GLY A 97 6.41 33.31 -47.08
CA GLY A 97 7.09 34.18 -46.11
C GLY A 97 6.49 34.04 -44.71
N ASP A 98 7.25 34.46 -43.71
CA ASP A 98 6.74 34.65 -42.35
C ASP A 98 6.23 36.09 -42.19
N LEU A 99 5.13 36.25 -41.45
CA LEU A 99 4.77 37.54 -40.88
C LEU A 99 5.44 37.69 -39.51
N ILE A 100 6.29 38.70 -39.40
CA ILE A 100 6.98 39.07 -38.16
C ILE A 100 6.43 40.40 -37.68
N LEU A 101 5.93 40.42 -36.45
CA LEU A 101 5.54 41.63 -35.74
C LEU A 101 6.62 41.99 -34.73
N THR A 102 7.22 43.17 -34.88
CA THR A 102 8.23 43.69 -33.94
C THR A 102 7.73 44.96 -33.27
N MET A 103 8.04 45.10 -31.99
CA MET A 103 7.85 46.31 -31.21
C MET A 103 9.22 46.97 -30.97
N THR A 104 9.28 48.29 -31.08
CA THR A 104 10.50 49.06 -30.79
C THR A 104 10.23 50.15 -29.77
N TYR A 105 11.18 50.35 -28.86
CA TYR A 105 11.23 51.49 -27.96
C TYR A 105 12.17 52.54 -28.56
N GLU A 106 11.62 53.71 -28.88
CA GLU A 106 12.35 54.85 -29.43
C GLU A 106 12.41 55.99 -28.40
N ILE A 107 13.60 56.52 -28.11
CA ILE A 107 13.80 57.69 -27.26
C ILE A 107 14.51 58.75 -28.10
N ASP A 108 13.95 59.97 -28.14
CA ASP A 108 14.50 61.10 -28.90
C ASP A 108 14.88 60.79 -30.37
N GLY A 109 14.14 59.88 -31.02
CA GLY A 109 14.37 59.48 -32.40
C GLY A 109 15.39 58.35 -32.61
N VAL A 110 15.94 57.79 -31.52
CA VAL A 110 16.89 56.66 -31.55
C VAL A 110 16.18 55.39 -31.08
N ILE A 111 16.34 54.30 -31.84
CA ILE A 111 15.80 52.97 -31.46
C ILE A 111 16.73 52.36 -30.41
N GLU A 112 16.23 52.23 -29.18
CA GLU A 112 16.98 51.68 -28.04
C GLU A 112 16.82 50.17 -27.92
N GLN A 113 15.64 49.65 -28.25
CA GLN A 113 15.38 48.21 -28.21
C GLN A 113 14.34 47.81 -29.27
N THR A 114 14.54 46.62 -29.83
CA THR A 114 13.58 45.95 -30.72
C THR A 114 13.28 44.57 -30.17
N VAL A 115 12.00 44.23 -30.06
CA VAL A 115 11.51 42.93 -29.57
C VAL A 115 10.63 42.31 -30.64
N GLU A 116 10.90 41.05 -31.00
CA GLU A 116 9.99 40.25 -31.84
C GLU A 116 8.83 39.76 -30.96
N LEU A 117 7.62 40.29 -31.19
CA LEU A 117 6.43 39.92 -30.43
C LEU A 117 5.86 38.58 -30.91
N VAL A 118 5.79 38.42 -32.23
CA VAL A 118 5.31 37.18 -32.84
C VAL A 118 5.88 36.98 -34.24
N ARG A 119 6.06 35.71 -34.59
CA ARG A 119 6.32 35.22 -35.94
C ARG A 119 5.33 34.13 -36.27
N VAL A 120 4.61 34.29 -37.38
CA VAL A 120 3.63 33.32 -37.89
C VAL A 120 3.84 33.05 -39.36
N ASP A 121 3.37 31.90 -39.83
CA ASP A 121 3.41 31.55 -41.25
C ASP A 121 2.38 32.43 -41.99
N PHE A 122 2.78 33.10 -43.07
CA PHE A 122 1.83 33.87 -43.89
C PHE A 122 0.82 32.92 -44.52
N ASP A 123 -0.47 33.24 -44.35
CA ASP A 123 -1.57 32.38 -44.80
C ASP A 123 -2.40 33.07 -45.89
N SER A 124 -2.94 34.25 -45.58
CA SER A 124 -3.88 34.90 -46.49
C SER A 124 -3.70 36.41 -46.60
N VAL A 125 -4.06 36.94 -47.76
CA VAL A 125 -4.16 38.37 -48.01
C VAL A 125 -5.51 38.72 -48.61
N SER A 126 -6.15 39.75 -48.06
CA SER A 126 -7.42 40.29 -48.56
C SER A 126 -7.29 41.78 -48.78
N SER A 127 -7.73 42.27 -49.93
CA SER A 127 -7.72 43.71 -50.24
C SER A 127 -9.13 44.29 -50.27
N PHE A 128 -9.31 45.42 -49.61
CA PHE A 128 -10.56 46.13 -49.48
C PHE A 128 -10.43 47.51 -50.12
N SER A 129 -11.40 47.88 -50.94
CA SER A 129 -11.44 49.20 -51.60
C SER A 129 -12.84 49.78 -51.47
N GLY A 130 -12.97 50.78 -50.60
CA GLY A 130 -14.16 51.61 -50.47
C GLY A 130 -14.02 52.96 -51.19
N PRO A 131 -15.08 53.79 -51.18
CA PRO A 131 -15.07 55.12 -51.79
C PRO A 131 -14.02 56.08 -51.21
N SER A 132 -13.65 55.91 -49.94
CA SER A 132 -12.76 56.80 -49.19
C SER A 132 -11.53 56.11 -48.58
N SER A 133 -11.44 54.78 -48.65
CA SER A 133 -10.38 54.01 -48.02
C SER A 133 -9.98 52.80 -48.85
N LYS A 134 -8.68 52.49 -48.82
CA LYS A 134 -8.10 51.28 -49.40
C LYS A 134 -7.21 50.64 -48.36
N SER A 135 -7.41 49.36 -48.10
CA SER A 135 -6.62 48.63 -47.12
C SER A 135 -6.37 47.19 -47.56
N THR A 136 -5.31 46.61 -47.03
CA THR A 136 -4.97 45.20 -47.21
C THR A 136 -4.86 44.56 -45.83
N SER A 137 -5.59 43.47 -45.61
CA SER A 137 -5.45 42.61 -44.44
C SER A 137 -4.51 41.46 -44.77
N LEU A 138 -3.55 41.19 -43.90
CA LEU A 138 -2.69 40.02 -43.94
C LEU A 138 -2.97 39.17 -42.70
N SER A 139 -3.13 37.86 -42.89
CA SER A 139 -3.26 36.91 -41.79
C SER A 139 -2.19 35.85 -41.85
N GLY A 140 -1.84 35.33 -40.68
CA GLY A 140 -0.97 34.19 -40.55
C GLY A 140 -1.20 33.47 -39.22
N SER A 141 -0.75 32.23 -39.15
CA SER A 141 -0.79 31.46 -37.92
C SER A 141 0.40 30.53 -37.78
N ARG A 142 0.76 30.17 -36.55
CA ARG A 142 1.79 29.18 -36.25
C ARG A 142 1.51 28.55 -34.90
N THR A 143 1.71 27.25 -34.79
CA THR A 143 1.69 26.54 -33.51
C THR A 143 3.12 26.41 -32.98
N THR A 144 3.33 26.79 -31.73
CA THR A 144 4.62 26.66 -31.03
C THR A 144 4.41 25.94 -29.70
N THR A 145 5.46 25.51 -29.02
CA THR A 145 5.37 24.99 -27.64
C THR A 145 5.29 26.13 -26.62
N ALA A 146 4.55 25.92 -25.54
CA ALA A 146 4.46 26.86 -24.42
C ALA A 146 5.75 26.84 -23.57
N SER A 147 6.08 27.99 -22.97
CA SER A 147 6.87 28.04 -21.74
C SER A 147 6.07 28.87 -20.75
N VAL A 148 5.82 28.30 -19.58
CA VAL A 148 4.93 28.84 -18.55
C VAL A 148 5.71 29.75 -17.62
N GLN A 149 5.11 30.86 -17.23
CA GLN A 149 5.63 31.76 -16.20
C GLN A 149 4.50 32.25 -15.28
N GLU A 150 4.87 32.80 -14.13
CA GLU A 150 3.95 33.51 -13.25
C GLU A 150 3.95 35.01 -13.57
N ALA A 151 2.77 35.63 -13.56
CA ALA A 151 2.61 37.05 -13.81
C ALA A 151 1.61 37.70 -12.84
N VAL A 152 1.85 38.96 -12.50
CA VAL A 152 0.92 39.78 -11.71
C VAL A 152 0.46 40.94 -12.57
N LEU A 153 -0.85 41.02 -12.81
CA LEU A 153 -1.46 42.09 -13.57
C LEU A 153 -2.30 42.98 -12.65
N VAL A 154 -2.27 44.28 -12.93
CA VAL A 154 -2.98 45.30 -12.17
C VAL A 154 -3.68 46.29 -13.09
N ASN A 155 -4.62 47.06 -12.55
CA ASN A 155 -5.36 48.12 -13.25
C ASN A 155 -6.28 47.59 -14.34
N THR A 156 -7.04 46.56 -14.02
CA THR A 156 -8.00 45.99 -14.96
C THR A 156 -9.11 46.98 -15.27
N THR A 157 -9.44 47.13 -16.55
CA THR A 157 -10.47 48.07 -17.04
C THR A 157 -11.84 47.42 -17.22
N PHE A 158 -11.87 46.08 -17.31
CA PHE A 158 -13.10 45.30 -17.43
C PHE A 158 -12.88 43.88 -16.90
N SER A 159 -13.86 43.35 -16.19
CA SER A 159 -13.94 41.95 -15.78
C SER A 159 -15.31 41.36 -16.10
N SER A 160 -15.34 40.09 -16.47
CA SER A 160 -16.59 39.35 -16.69
C SER A 160 -16.39 37.87 -16.39
N THR A 161 -17.41 37.24 -15.83
CA THR A 161 -17.48 35.80 -15.64
C THR A 161 -18.71 35.28 -16.36
N VAL A 162 -18.52 34.43 -17.37
CA VAL A 162 -19.60 33.85 -18.16
C VAL A 162 -19.42 32.34 -18.17
N ALA A 163 -20.44 31.60 -17.73
CA ALA A 163 -20.40 30.14 -17.61
C ALA A 163 -19.20 29.62 -16.79
N GLY A 164 -18.80 30.35 -15.75
CA GLY A 164 -17.68 29.98 -14.88
C GLY A 164 -16.29 30.38 -15.40
N VAL A 165 -16.17 30.86 -16.64
CA VAL A 165 -14.90 31.31 -17.23
C VAL A 165 -14.72 32.80 -16.99
N VAL A 166 -13.58 33.18 -16.39
CA VAL A 166 -13.24 34.58 -16.13
C VAL A 166 -12.51 35.21 -17.32
N ARG A 167 -12.82 36.48 -17.59
CA ARG A 167 -12.20 37.32 -18.61
C ARG A 167 -11.83 38.69 -18.02
N TYR A 168 -10.63 39.16 -18.34
CA TYR A 168 -10.12 40.45 -17.92
C TYR A 168 -9.57 41.25 -19.09
N ARG A 169 -9.74 42.58 -19.08
CA ARG A 169 -9.20 43.49 -20.10
C ARG A 169 -8.40 44.63 -19.48
N PHE A 170 -7.29 44.96 -20.12
CA PHE A 170 -6.34 45.99 -19.71
C PHE A 170 -6.15 47.02 -20.83
N ALA A 171 -6.04 48.30 -20.47
CA ALA A 171 -5.77 49.39 -21.41
C ALA A 171 -4.28 49.52 -21.78
N LEU A 172 -3.39 48.97 -20.96
CA LEU A 172 -1.96 48.87 -21.23
C LEU A 172 -1.62 47.38 -21.42
N PRO A 173 -1.35 46.95 -22.66
CA PRO A 173 -0.94 45.57 -22.91
C PRO A 173 0.40 45.23 -22.29
N ASP A 174 0.47 44.05 -21.65
CA ASP A 174 1.72 43.37 -21.37
C ASP A 174 1.97 42.37 -22.49
N PHE A 175 2.81 42.74 -23.48
CA PHE A 175 3.07 41.87 -24.64
C PHE A 175 3.90 40.62 -24.33
N PHE A 176 4.37 40.46 -23.09
CA PHE A 176 5.07 39.26 -22.65
C PHE A 176 4.14 38.23 -22.03
N MET A 177 2.86 38.56 -21.82
CA MET A 177 1.83 37.63 -21.36
C MET A 177 1.59 36.53 -22.40
N ARG A 178 1.62 35.27 -21.96
CA ARG A 178 1.44 34.10 -22.83
C ARG A 178 0.24 33.28 -22.38
N SER A 179 -0.41 32.64 -23.36
CA SER A 179 -1.34 31.56 -23.05
C SER A 179 -0.58 30.40 -22.39
N GLY A 180 -1.05 29.98 -21.22
CA GLY A 180 -0.43 29.00 -20.34
C GLY A 180 0.12 29.61 -19.05
N ASP A 181 0.32 30.92 -18.97
CA ASP A 181 0.85 31.58 -17.78
C ASP A 181 -0.12 31.52 -16.60
N LEU A 182 0.42 31.41 -15.39
CA LEU A 182 -0.35 31.55 -14.15
C LEU A 182 -0.40 33.04 -13.79
N VAL A 183 -1.60 33.62 -13.74
CA VAL A 183 -1.75 35.07 -13.53
C VAL A 183 -2.56 35.38 -12.29
N THR A 184 -2.11 36.38 -11.53
CA THR A 184 -2.86 37.02 -10.46
C THR A 184 -3.30 38.40 -10.90
N VAL A 185 -4.60 38.67 -10.92
CA VAL A 185 -5.17 39.94 -11.39
C VAL A 185 -5.69 40.76 -10.21
N ASP A 186 -5.25 42.01 -10.08
CA ASP A 186 -5.65 42.99 -9.04
C ASP A 186 -5.57 42.43 -7.60
N GLY A 187 -4.62 41.52 -7.33
CA GLY A 187 -4.45 40.86 -6.03
C GLY A 187 -5.52 39.83 -5.65
N GLY A 188 -6.33 39.39 -6.63
CA GLY A 188 -7.32 38.33 -6.45
C GLY A 188 -6.76 36.91 -6.54
N SER A 189 -7.62 35.93 -6.85
CA SER A 189 -7.21 34.54 -7.06
C SER A 189 -6.45 34.38 -8.37
N SER A 190 -5.44 33.51 -8.37
CA SER A 190 -4.67 33.18 -9.57
C SER A 190 -5.41 32.17 -10.46
N PHE A 191 -5.21 32.28 -11.77
CA PHE A 191 -5.74 31.32 -12.74
C PHE A 191 -4.80 31.17 -13.95
N THR A 192 -4.90 30.05 -14.65
CA THR A 192 -4.12 29.79 -15.87
C THR A 192 -4.76 30.47 -17.08
N VAL A 193 -3.98 31.24 -17.82
CA VAL A 193 -4.47 31.96 -19.01
C VAL A 193 -4.64 31.00 -20.18
N GLY A 194 -5.85 30.77 -20.66
CA GLY A 194 -6.12 29.96 -21.84
C GLY A 194 -5.94 30.73 -23.15
N GLU A 195 -6.35 32.00 -23.16
CA GLU A 195 -6.33 32.86 -24.34
C GLU A 195 -5.81 34.26 -23.97
N VAL A 196 -4.96 34.81 -24.84
CA VAL A 196 -4.53 36.21 -24.80
C VAL A 196 -4.86 36.87 -26.14
N VAL A 197 -5.49 38.04 -26.11
CA VAL A 197 -5.81 38.85 -27.30
C VAL A 197 -5.28 40.26 -27.12
N TYR A 198 -4.37 40.64 -28.01
CA TYR A 198 -3.90 42.01 -28.15
C TYR A 198 -4.60 42.66 -29.34
N THR A 199 -5.10 43.87 -29.14
CA THR A 199 -5.60 44.72 -30.23
C THR A 199 -4.93 46.07 -30.14
N VAL A 200 -4.23 46.46 -31.19
CA VAL A 200 -3.50 47.74 -31.26
C VAL A 200 -3.88 48.46 -32.55
N SER A 201 -4.09 49.76 -32.43
CA SER A 201 -4.38 50.67 -33.54
C SER A 201 -3.71 52.01 -33.28
N VAL A 202 -3.77 52.91 -34.25
CA VAL A 202 -3.26 54.28 -34.11
C VAL A 202 -3.96 55.12 -33.02
N VAL A 203 -5.09 54.66 -32.45
CA VAL A 203 -5.86 55.42 -31.43
C VAL A 203 -5.98 54.70 -30.09
N ALA A 204 -5.78 53.38 -30.05
CA ALA A 204 -6.02 52.58 -28.85
C ALA A 204 -5.23 51.28 -28.88
N GLN A 205 -4.90 50.80 -27.69
CA GLN A 205 -4.32 49.50 -27.43
C GLN A 205 -5.07 48.82 -26.28
N THR A 206 -5.28 47.51 -26.38
CA THR A 206 -5.91 46.71 -25.33
C THR A 206 -5.33 45.30 -25.31
N MET A 207 -5.22 44.74 -24.12
CA MET A 207 -4.97 43.32 -23.90
C MET A 207 -6.17 42.70 -23.20
N GLU A 208 -6.59 41.52 -23.63
CA GLU A 208 -7.62 40.73 -22.99
C GLU A 208 -7.07 39.33 -22.71
N ILE A 209 -7.33 38.82 -21.50
CA ILE A 209 -6.99 37.47 -21.10
C ILE A 209 -8.26 36.72 -20.70
N VAL A 210 -8.27 35.42 -20.99
CA VAL A 210 -9.38 34.52 -20.65
C VAL A 210 -8.80 33.33 -19.89
N GLU A 211 -9.46 32.95 -18.80
CA GLU A 211 -9.17 31.73 -18.06
C GLU A 211 -9.27 30.51 -18.98
N GLY A 212 -8.23 29.67 -18.98
CA GLY A 212 -8.23 28.39 -19.68
C GLY A 212 -8.98 27.34 -18.89
N GLU A 213 -9.34 26.22 -19.53
CA GLU A 213 -9.85 25.08 -18.78
C GLU A 213 -8.82 24.71 -17.72
N ARG A 214 -9.28 24.55 -16.47
CA ARG A 214 -8.43 24.06 -15.39
C ARG A 214 -8.06 22.64 -15.78
N THR A 215 -6.89 22.43 -16.37
CA THR A 215 -6.17 21.19 -16.12
C THR A 215 -5.99 21.19 -14.61
N PRO A 216 -6.56 20.24 -13.84
CA PRO A 216 -6.14 20.08 -12.46
C PRO A 216 -4.65 19.73 -12.55
N THR A 217 -3.80 20.75 -12.39
CA THR A 217 -2.41 20.54 -12.03
C THR A 217 -2.47 19.92 -10.64
N VAL A 218 -2.53 18.59 -10.61
CA VAL A 218 -1.86 17.87 -9.55
C VAL A 218 -0.41 18.31 -9.71
N GLU A 219 0.06 19.19 -8.81
CA GLU A 219 1.50 19.38 -8.68
C GLU A 219 2.04 17.99 -8.33
N GLU A 220 2.63 17.31 -9.31
CA GLU A 220 3.56 16.22 -9.02
C GLU A 220 4.77 16.86 -8.34
N ARG A 221 4.65 17.08 -7.03
CA ARG A 221 5.81 17.25 -6.17
C ARG A 221 6.42 15.86 -6.06
N ASP A 222 7.60 15.68 -6.64
CA ASP A 222 8.52 14.66 -6.14
C ASP A 222 8.84 15.08 -4.71
N LEU A 223 8.12 14.48 -3.76
CA LEU A 223 8.38 14.65 -2.34
C LEU A 223 9.56 13.74 -2.03
N THR A 224 10.75 14.28 -2.18
CA THR A 224 12.02 13.67 -1.74
C THR A 224 12.31 14.00 -0.27
N GLU A 225 11.28 14.37 0.49
CA GLU A 225 11.38 14.70 1.91
C GLU A 225 10.18 14.10 2.64
N ALA A 226 10.40 13.65 3.88
CA ALA A 226 9.37 13.12 4.77
C ALA A 226 8.08 13.96 4.78
N ILE A 227 6.93 13.29 4.73
CA ILE A 227 5.61 13.91 4.69
C ILE A 227 4.93 13.69 6.05
N ASP A 228 4.76 14.77 6.81
CA ASP A 228 3.98 14.79 8.05
C ASP A 228 2.55 15.28 7.76
N LEU A 229 1.54 14.44 7.98
CA LEU A 229 0.13 14.83 7.96
C LEU A 229 -0.50 14.54 9.32
N THR A 230 -0.64 15.57 10.15
CA THR A 230 -1.00 15.44 11.58
C THR A 230 -2.49 15.60 11.89
N ASP A 231 -3.34 16.11 10.98
CA ASP A 231 -4.75 16.40 11.28
C ASP A 231 -5.60 16.41 9.99
N GLY A 232 -5.93 15.24 9.43
CA GLY A 232 -6.52 15.15 8.08
C GLY A 232 -7.73 14.21 7.95
N ILE A 233 -8.84 14.71 7.39
CA ILE A 233 -9.86 13.85 6.75
C ILE A 233 -9.46 13.72 5.28
N ILE A 234 -9.00 12.54 4.88
CA ILE A 234 -8.57 12.28 3.52
C ILE A 234 -9.68 11.50 2.81
N VAL A 235 -10.35 12.18 1.89
CA VAL A 235 -11.36 11.58 0.99
C VAL A 235 -10.68 11.43 -0.37
N GLU A 236 -10.40 10.18 -0.75
CA GLU A 236 -9.85 9.80 -2.06
C GLU A 236 -8.45 10.37 -2.35
N MET A 237 -7.41 9.65 -1.92
CA MET A 237 -6.02 10.00 -2.24
C MET A 237 -5.41 8.95 -3.18
N ILE A 238 -5.39 9.28 -4.48
CA ILE A 238 -4.66 8.49 -5.48
C ILE A 238 -3.18 8.91 -5.40
N VAL A 239 -2.36 8.22 -4.59
CA VAL A 239 -0.90 8.39 -4.59
C VAL A 239 -0.26 7.31 -5.47
N GLU A 240 -0.30 7.48 -6.79
CA GLU A 240 0.36 6.54 -7.72
C GLU A 240 1.90 6.64 -7.74
N LYS A 241 2.53 7.48 -6.90
CA LYS A 241 4.00 7.69 -6.89
C LYS A 241 4.77 6.76 -5.96
N THR A 242 6.01 6.47 -6.35
CA THR A 242 7.01 5.84 -5.50
C THR A 242 7.58 6.90 -4.57
N LEU A 243 7.35 6.76 -3.27
CA LEU A 243 7.96 7.60 -2.25
C LEU A 243 9.25 6.92 -1.79
N THR A 244 10.35 7.66 -1.83
CA THR A 244 11.66 7.13 -1.41
C THR A 244 11.92 7.33 0.07
N GLU A 245 11.16 8.19 0.74
CA GLU A 245 11.32 8.52 2.16
C GLU A 245 10.09 8.17 3.01
N ALA A 246 10.27 8.20 4.33
CA ALA A 246 9.23 7.88 5.31
C ALA A 246 7.99 8.79 5.26
N ILE A 247 6.84 8.22 5.64
CA ILE A 247 5.56 8.91 5.75
C ILE A 247 4.99 8.68 7.14
N ASP A 248 4.68 9.79 7.83
CA ASP A 248 4.03 9.78 9.15
C ASP A 248 2.61 10.37 9.03
N LEU A 249 1.60 9.53 9.26
CA LEU A 249 0.20 9.94 9.29
C LEU A 249 -0.31 9.85 10.73
N THR A 250 -0.49 11.00 11.39
CA THR A 250 -1.01 11.10 12.76
C THR A 250 -2.42 11.70 12.74
N ASP A 251 -3.36 11.17 13.53
CA ASP A 251 -4.75 11.61 13.66
C ASP A 251 -5.52 11.66 12.31
N ALA A 252 -5.31 10.65 11.46
CA ALA A 252 -5.86 10.60 10.11
C ALA A 252 -7.13 9.72 9.99
N VAL A 253 -8.17 10.25 9.35
CA VAL A 253 -9.38 9.48 8.98
C VAL A 253 -9.39 9.25 7.48
N ALA A 254 -9.17 8.01 7.06
CA ALA A 254 -9.19 7.60 5.66
C ALA A 254 -10.48 6.83 5.35
N VAL A 255 -11.33 7.40 4.48
CA VAL A 255 -12.67 6.87 4.19
C VAL A 255 -12.65 5.86 3.04
N GLU A 256 -11.73 5.98 2.07
CA GLU A 256 -11.62 5.07 0.92
C GLU A 256 -10.14 4.92 0.47
N ALA A 257 -9.66 3.67 0.45
CA ALA A 257 -8.43 3.11 -0.13
C ALA A 257 -7.21 4.03 -0.31
N ILE A 258 -6.17 3.79 0.49
CA ILE A 258 -4.82 4.28 0.23
C ILE A 258 -4.15 3.32 -0.77
N PHE A 259 -4.05 3.72 -2.04
CA PHE A 259 -3.25 3.03 -3.04
C PHE A 259 -1.86 3.66 -3.08
N VAL A 260 -0.83 2.98 -2.57
CA VAL A 260 0.57 3.41 -2.73
C VAL A 260 1.37 2.29 -3.40
N LYS A 261 1.91 2.57 -4.59
CA LYS A 261 2.48 1.56 -5.49
C LYS A 261 3.91 1.11 -5.16
N ALA A 262 4.65 1.87 -4.34
CA ALA A 262 5.94 1.44 -3.77
C ALA A 262 6.44 2.48 -2.77
N ILE A 263 6.85 2.04 -1.57
CA ILE A 263 7.66 2.85 -0.65
C ILE A 263 8.95 2.06 -0.38
N THR A 264 10.11 2.69 -0.50
CA THR A 264 11.40 2.04 -0.20
C THR A 264 11.80 2.11 1.26
N GLU A 265 11.17 2.99 2.04
CA GLU A 265 11.44 3.24 3.46
C GLU A 265 10.19 3.01 4.34
N ALA A 266 10.27 3.35 5.63
CA ALA A 266 9.25 3.04 6.64
C ALA A 266 7.95 3.87 6.55
N VAL A 267 6.83 3.32 7.01
CA VAL A 267 5.54 4.04 7.18
C VAL A 267 5.06 3.92 8.62
N VAL A 268 4.66 5.03 9.23
CA VAL A 268 4.05 5.08 10.57
C VAL A 268 2.63 5.65 10.49
N LEU A 269 1.66 4.89 11.00
CA LEU A 269 0.26 5.34 11.15
C LEU A 269 -0.08 5.44 12.65
N GLY A 270 -0.45 6.62 13.13
CA GLY A 270 -0.82 6.92 14.52
C GLY A 270 -2.24 7.49 14.64
N ASP A 271 -3.05 7.04 15.59
CA ASP A 271 -4.47 7.46 15.80
C ASP A 271 -5.26 7.47 14.47
N SER A 272 -5.15 6.36 13.72
CA SER A 272 -5.67 6.29 12.36
C SER A 272 -6.90 5.39 12.28
N ASN A 273 -7.95 5.88 11.61
CA ASN A 273 -9.15 5.09 11.31
C ASN A 273 -9.23 4.85 9.80
N ALA A 274 -8.86 3.65 9.36
CA ALA A 274 -8.89 3.25 7.96
C ALA A 274 -10.04 2.26 7.72
N ALA A 275 -11.08 2.73 7.01
CA ALA A 275 -12.32 1.98 6.85
C ALA A 275 -12.24 0.83 5.83
N ASP A 276 -11.37 0.94 4.81
CA ASP A 276 -11.36 -0.02 3.70
C ASP A 276 -10.01 -0.05 2.96
N HIS A 277 -9.39 -1.24 2.91
CA HIS A 277 -8.22 -1.64 2.09
C HIS A 277 -6.96 -0.75 2.15
N LEU A 278 -5.91 -1.26 2.80
CA LEU A 278 -4.54 -0.72 2.68
C LEU A 278 -3.71 -1.65 1.78
N VAL A 279 -3.37 -1.20 0.57
CA VAL A 279 -2.50 -1.93 -0.37
C VAL A 279 -1.14 -1.24 -0.37
N VAL A 280 -0.14 -1.88 0.26
CA VAL A 280 1.23 -1.37 0.26
C VAL A 280 2.21 -2.46 -0.13
N SER A 281 3.05 -2.16 -1.10
CA SER A 281 4.30 -2.89 -1.32
C SER A 281 5.44 -2.07 -0.75
N LEU A 282 5.98 -2.48 0.40
CA LEU A 282 7.16 -1.84 0.99
C LEU A 282 8.38 -2.74 0.87
N ALA A 283 9.57 -2.11 0.80
CA ALA A 283 10.84 -2.79 0.92
C ALA A 283 11.26 -3.04 2.39
N GLU A 284 10.91 -2.14 3.31
CA GLU A 284 11.45 -2.15 4.70
C GLU A 284 10.38 -2.41 5.78
N ALA A 285 9.84 -1.38 6.45
CA ALA A 285 9.05 -1.55 7.68
C ALA A 285 7.71 -0.80 7.72
N VAL A 286 6.72 -1.35 8.45
CA VAL A 286 5.43 -0.68 8.76
C VAL A 286 5.21 -0.67 10.26
N ALA A 287 4.85 0.49 10.84
CA ALA A 287 4.40 0.63 12.22
C ALA A 287 2.97 1.17 12.28
N LEU A 288 2.06 0.46 12.96
CA LEU A 288 0.70 0.91 13.27
C LEU A 288 0.59 1.15 14.77
N ASN A 289 0.24 2.36 15.19
CA ASN A 289 0.04 2.76 16.58
C ASN A 289 -1.39 3.31 16.75
N ASP A 290 -2.15 2.87 17.76
CA ASP A 290 -3.51 3.39 18.06
C ASP A 290 -4.40 3.42 16.79
N SER A 291 -4.41 2.33 16.02
CA SER A 291 -5.00 2.30 14.68
C SER A 291 -6.11 1.26 14.56
N ASN A 292 -7.20 1.63 13.89
CA ASN A 292 -8.33 0.74 13.60
C ASN A 292 -8.41 0.45 12.10
N ALA A 293 -8.17 -0.81 11.72
CA ALA A 293 -8.27 -1.28 10.34
C ALA A 293 -9.37 -2.36 10.23
N THR A 294 -10.47 -2.03 9.54
CA THR A 294 -11.66 -2.89 9.50
C THR A 294 -11.69 -3.89 8.34
N ASP A 295 -10.95 -3.66 7.25
CA ASP A 295 -10.90 -4.60 6.14
C ASP A 295 -9.55 -4.62 5.40
N HIS A 296 -9.09 -5.85 5.14
CA HIS A 296 -8.05 -6.22 4.20
C HIS A 296 -6.75 -5.33 4.03
N LEU A 297 -5.70 -5.60 4.82
CA LEU A 297 -4.27 -5.22 4.60
C LEU A 297 -3.46 -6.11 3.61
N VAL A 298 -3.52 -5.91 2.29
CA VAL A 298 -2.70 -6.71 1.35
C VAL A 298 -1.26 -6.19 1.37
N THR A 299 -0.38 -6.92 2.03
CA THR A 299 1.05 -6.57 2.16
C THR A 299 1.95 -7.65 1.57
N VAL A 300 2.78 -7.25 0.60
CA VAL A 300 4.02 -7.96 0.29
C VAL A 300 5.11 -7.16 0.96
N LEU A 301 5.67 -7.72 2.03
CA LEU A 301 6.68 -7.09 2.88
C LEU A 301 7.92 -7.96 2.87
N THR A 302 9.09 -7.35 2.67
CA THR A 302 10.37 -8.05 2.69
C THR A 302 11.02 -8.10 4.07
N GLU A 303 10.74 -7.16 4.98
CA GLU A 303 11.38 -7.07 6.31
C GLU A 303 10.37 -7.17 7.48
N ALA A 304 9.87 -6.06 8.06
CA ALA A 304 9.22 -6.09 9.39
C ALA A 304 7.86 -5.35 9.51
N VAL A 305 7.01 -5.79 10.45
CA VAL A 305 5.78 -5.08 10.87
C VAL A 305 5.68 -4.97 12.39
N VAL A 306 5.37 -3.76 12.88
CA VAL A 306 5.09 -3.47 14.29
C VAL A 306 3.64 -3.00 14.43
N LEU A 307 2.86 -3.65 15.30
CA LEU A 307 1.49 -3.22 15.64
C LEU A 307 1.44 -2.91 17.14
N ASN A 308 1.14 -1.66 17.50
CA ASN A 308 0.96 -1.21 18.88
C ASN A 308 -0.46 -0.66 19.07
N ASP A 309 -1.18 -1.05 20.12
CA ASP A 309 -2.54 -0.54 20.44
C ASP A 309 -3.48 -0.58 19.21
N THR A 310 -3.42 -1.65 18.42
CA THR A 310 -4.09 -1.73 17.11
C THR A 310 -5.19 -2.80 17.12
N VAL A 311 -6.35 -2.48 16.53
CA VAL A 311 -7.46 -3.43 16.36
C VAL A 311 -7.58 -3.84 14.88
N VAL A 312 -7.40 -5.13 14.60
CA VAL A 312 -7.51 -5.70 13.24
C VAL A 312 -8.63 -6.73 13.18
N ALA A 313 -9.69 -6.44 12.42
CA ALA A 313 -10.94 -7.20 12.48
C ALA A 313 -11.01 -8.45 11.58
N LYS A 314 -10.25 -8.54 10.47
CA LYS A 314 -10.30 -9.69 9.53
C LYS A 314 -9.00 -9.91 8.74
N ASN A 315 -8.70 -11.18 8.48
CA ASN A 315 -7.42 -11.65 7.98
C ASN A 315 -7.09 -11.41 6.51
N GLN A 316 -5.78 -11.45 6.30
CA GLN A 316 -5.07 -11.06 5.12
C GLN A 316 -4.07 -12.12 4.69
N ASP A 317 -3.96 -12.33 3.38
CA ASP A 317 -2.92 -13.14 2.76
C ASP A 317 -1.57 -12.41 2.88
N ARG A 318 -0.98 -12.41 4.08
CA ARG A 318 0.33 -11.78 4.33
C ARG A 318 1.43 -12.73 3.89
N LYS A 319 2.31 -12.27 2.99
CA LYS A 319 3.58 -12.94 2.70
C LYS A 319 4.70 -12.10 3.33
N LEU A 320 5.14 -12.53 4.51
CA LEU A 320 6.19 -11.89 5.29
C LEU A 320 7.44 -12.77 5.21
N ILE A 321 8.62 -12.16 5.24
CA ILE A 321 9.89 -12.90 5.19
C ILE A 321 10.61 -12.82 6.54
N GLU A 322 10.65 -11.66 7.21
CA GLU A 322 11.53 -11.45 8.37
C GLU A 322 10.83 -11.46 9.76
N ALA A 323 10.10 -10.41 10.18
CA ALA A 323 9.61 -10.32 11.56
C ALA A 323 8.26 -9.59 11.77
N VAL A 324 7.54 -9.96 12.85
CA VAL A 324 6.34 -9.26 13.34
C VAL A 324 6.45 -8.98 14.84
N VAL A 325 6.19 -7.73 15.26
CA VAL A 325 6.06 -7.32 16.67
C VAL A 325 4.62 -6.89 16.94
N LEU A 326 3.99 -7.42 17.98
CA LEU A 326 2.65 -7.06 18.44
C LEU A 326 2.72 -6.57 19.89
N ASP A 327 2.29 -5.34 20.17
CA ASP A 327 2.22 -4.70 21.49
C ASP A 327 0.78 -4.20 21.74
N ASP A 328 0.15 -4.53 22.86
CA ASP A 328 -1.21 -4.10 23.25
C ASP A 328 -2.28 -4.21 22.12
N SER A 329 -2.17 -5.23 21.26
CA SER A 329 -2.96 -5.31 20.01
C SER A 329 -3.97 -6.46 20.02
N ASN A 330 -5.14 -6.25 19.41
CA ASN A 330 -6.21 -7.25 19.28
C ASN A 330 -6.31 -7.75 17.83
N VAL A 331 -6.03 -9.04 17.60
CA VAL A 331 -6.06 -9.68 16.27
C VAL A 331 -7.09 -10.83 16.26
N ALA A 332 -8.11 -10.73 15.41
CA ALA A 332 -9.33 -11.53 15.53
C ALA A 332 -9.36 -12.89 14.79
N ASP A 333 -8.34 -13.29 14.00
CA ASP A 333 -8.31 -14.64 13.38
C ASP A 333 -6.91 -14.98 12.80
N HIS A 334 -6.65 -16.23 12.38
CA HIS A 334 -5.47 -16.82 11.66
C HIS A 334 -4.31 -15.91 11.12
N LEU A 335 -3.20 -15.78 11.87
CA LEU A 335 -1.92 -15.19 11.39
C LEU A 335 -1.03 -16.17 10.57
N VAL A 336 -1.58 -17.28 10.07
CA VAL A 336 -0.77 -18.47 9.79
C VAL A 336 -0.70 -18.79 8.29
N GLY A 337 0.45 -18.49 7.67
CA GLY A 337 0.75 -18.97 6.32
C GLY A 337 2.13 -18.68 5.74
N ALA A 338 2.85 -17.64 6.17
CA ALA A 338 4.13 -17.28 5.56
C ALA A 338 5.01 -16.43 6.50
N LEU A 339 5.61 -17.06 7.50
CA LEU A 339 6.63 -16.45 8.37
C LEU A 339 7.86 -17.35 8.38
N THR A 340 9.06 -16.77 8.20
CA THR A 340 10.32 -17.54 8.13
C THR A 340 11.33 -17.26 9.24
N GLU A 341 11.25 -16.15 10.00
CA GLU A 341 12.31 -15.73 10.94
C GLU A 341 11.87 -15.47 12.40
N ALA A 342 10.94 -14.56 12.75
CA ALA A 342 10.50 -14.38 14.18
C ALA A 342 9.14 -13.68 14.43
N ILE A 343 8.53 -13.92 15.61
CA ILE A 343 7.39 -13.14 16.16
C ILE A 343 7.72 -12.70 17.60
N VAL A 344 7.48 -11.42 17.92
CA VAL A 344 7.54 -10.87 19.30
C VAL A 344 6.13 -10.44 19.72
N LEU A 345 5.70 -10.87 20.91
CA LEU A 345 4.37 -10.59 21.46
C LEU A 345 4.48 -9.92 22.84
N THR A 346 3.83 -8.78 23.00
CA THR A 346 3.73 -8.03 24.25
C THR A 346 2.26 -7.65 24.46
N ASP A 347 1.63 -8.12 25.55
CA ASP A 347 0.25 -7.80 25.95
C ASP A 347 -0.86 -8.03 24.87
N VAL A 348 -0.87 -9.20 24.22
CA VAL A 348 -1.82 -9.52 23.13
C VAL A 348 -2.96 -10.42 23.61
N VAL A 349 -4.22 -10.08 23.29
CA VAL A 349 -5.40 -10.95 23.48
C VAL A 349 -5.74 -11.66 22.17
N THR A 350 -5.40 -12.94 22.06
CA THR A 350 -5.74 -13.77 20.89
C THR A 350 -6.91 -14.71 21.16
N GLU A 351 -7.86 -14.82 20.22
CA GLU A 351 -8.75 -15.98 20.17
C GLU A 351 -8.05 -17.18 19.49
N ASP A 352 -7.70 -18.17 20.31
CA ASP A 352 -7.53 -19.62 20.06
C ASP A 352 -6.50 -20.23 19.09
N HIS A 353 -5.81 -19.55 18.16
CA HIS A 353 -5.05 -20.30 17.11
C HIS A 353 -3.64 -19.80 16.70
N LEU A 354 -2.62 -19.90 17.58
CA LEU A 354 -1.23 -19.52 17.23
C LEU A 354 -0.22 -20.67 17.00
N VAL A 355 -0.58 -21.94 17.21
CA VAL A 355 0.43 -23.02 17.29
C VAL A 355 0.41 -23.90 16.04
N GLY A 356 1.23 -23.59 15.03
CA GLY A 356 1.35 -24.50 13.88
C GLY A 356 2.45 -24.27 12.84
N ALA A 357 3.17 -23.13 12.83
CA ALA A 357 4.02 -22.82 11.67
C ALA A 357 5.33 -22.04 11.94
N LEU A 358 5.97 -22.22 13.09
CA LEU A 358 7.23 -21.49 13.39
C LEU A 358 8.43 -22.44 13.41
N THR A 359 9.47 -22.06 12.68
CA THR A 359 10.76 -22.80 12.60
C THR A 359 11.89 -22.11 13.38
N GLU A 360 11.71 -20.84 13.78
CA GLU A 360 12.59 -20.06 14.67
C GLU A 360 11.76 -19.21 15.66
N GLY A 361 12.38 -18.79 16.77
CA GLY A 361 11.77 -18.60 18.10
C GLY A 361 10.74 -17.49 18.32
N ILE A 362 10.10 -17.56 19.50
CA ILE A 362 9.13 -16.60 20.04
C ILE A 362 9.78 -15.92 21.26
N ASP A 363 9.78 -14.59 21.31
CA ASP A 363 10.13 -13.81 22.50
C ASP A 363 8.85 -13.13 23.05
N VAL A 364 8.53 -13.36 24.33
CA VAL A 364 7.30 -12.88 24.98
C VAL A 364 7.70 -12.21 26.29
N ASP A 365 7.59 -10.88 26.34
CA ASP A 365 8.14 -10.08 27.47
C ASP A 365 7.10 -9.74 28.54
N ASP A 366 5.79 -9.71 28.21
CA ASP A 366 4.73 -9.50 29.20
C ASP A 366 3.38 -10.03 28.71
N THR A 367 2.91 -11.15 29.26
CA THR A 367 1.49 -11.59 29.25
C THR A 367 1.33 -12.52 30.46
N ILE A 368 0.09 -12.76 30.91
CA ILE A 368 -0.22 -13.78 31.93
C ILE A 368 0.11 -15.17 31.34
N ALA A 369 1.40 -15.47 31.25
CA ALA A 369 1.96 -16.75 30.95
C ALA A 369 1.96 -17.53 32.26
N GLY A 370 0.91 -18.32 32.48
CA GLY A 370 1.23 -19.66 32.96
C GLY A 370 2.12 -20.26 31.87
N GLU A 371 3.42 -20.42 32.13
CA GLU A 371 4.41 -20.98 31.20
C GLU A 371 3.79 -22.13 30.39
N LEU A 372 3.46 -21.91 29.11
CA LEU A 372 3.03 -22.99 28.23
C LEU A 372 4.28 -23.57 27.57
N THR A 373 5.11 -24.24 28.37
CA THR A 373 6.04 -25.24 27.83
C THR A 373 5.20 -26.39 27.30
N VAL A 374 4.92 -26.41 25.98
CA VAL A 374 4.34 -27.59 25.32
C VAL A 374 5.44 -28.63 25.19
N THR A 375 5.64 -29.37 26.26
CA THR A 375 6.48 -30.57 26.25
C THR A 375 5.68 -31.72 25.64
N PHE A 376 6.07 -32.17 24.45
CA PHE A 376 5.59 -33.42 23.84
C PHE A 376 6.60 -34.55 24.07
N VAL A 377 6.15 -35.79 23.94
CA VAL A 377 7.00 -36.99 24.01
C VAL A 377 6.90 -37.83 22.76
N THR A 378 8.04 -38.37 22.33
CA THR A 378 8.07 -39.39 21.28
C THR A 378 7.95 -40.78 21.91
N ALA A 379 6.79 -41.42 21.75
CA ALA A 379 6.50 -42.73 22.30
C ALA A 379 6.48 -43.81 21.21
N LYS A 380 7.19 -44.92 21.42
CA LYS A 380 6.99 -46.16 20.67
C LYS A 380 5.90 -47.01 21.32
N SER A 381 5.79 -46.97 22.64
CA SER A 381 4.74 -47.65 23.41
C SER A 381 4.17 -46.76 24.51
N VAL A 382 2.87 -46.87 24.77
CA VAL A 382 2.21 -46.28 25.95
C VAL A 382 1.53 -47.38 26.75
N ILE A 383 1.79 -47.39 28.06
CA ILE A 383 1.43 -48.44 28.99
C ILE A 383 0.51 -47.86 30.06
N PHE A 384 -0.62 -48.51 30.27
CA PHE A 384 -1.63 -48.17 31.27
C PHE A 384 -1.67 -49.31 32.30
N ASP A 385 -1.02 -49.10 33.44
CA ASP A 385 -1.14 -49.98 34.62
C ASP A 385 -2.35 -49.54 35.44
N ILE A 386 -3.29 -50.44 35.67
CA ILE A 386 -4.60 -50.17 36.27
C ILE A 386 -4.75 -51.05 37.51
N ALA A 387 -4.86 -50.42 38.69
CA ALA A 387 -4.95 -51.14 39.96
C ALA A 387 -6.32 -51.76 40.24
N GLY A 388 -7.38 -51.34 39.53
CA GLY A 388 -8.71 -51.92 39.68
C GLY A 388 -9.83 -51.08 39.09
N SER A 389 -11.05 -51.25 39.64
CA SER A 389 -12.24 -50.48 39.26
C SER A 389 -12.92 -49.80 40.45
N TYR A 390 -13.87 -48.91 40.15
CA TYR A 390 -14.69 -48.23 41.17
C TYR A 390 -15.58 -49.16 42.01
N ASN A 391 -15.81 -50.41 41.60
CA ASN A 391 -16.53 -51.41 42.40
C ASN A 391 -15.68 -52.05 43.50
N GLY A 392 -14.35 -51.97 43.39
CA GLY A 392 -13.39 -52.62 44.28
C GLY A 392 -13.33 -54.17 44.20
N PRO A 393 -12.41 -54.79 44.97
CA PRO A 393 -11.94 -56.17 44.78
C PRO A 393 -13.00 -57.24 44.98
N SER A 394 -13.92 -56.95 45.88
CA SER A 394 -14.87 -57.95 46.37
C SER A 394 -16.09 -58.15 45.46
N SER A 395 -16.15 -57.45 44.31
CA SER A 395 -17.37 -57.37 43.49
C SER A 395 -17.50 -58.46 42.42
N GLY A 396 -16.42 -59.20 42.10
CA GLY A 396 -16.44 -60.19 41.02
C GLY A 396 -16.80 -59.56 39.68
N THR A 397 -16.22 -58.40 39.41
CA THR A 397 -16.44 -57.65 38.18
C THR A 397 -15.12 -57.37 37.47
N PHE A 398 -15.18 -57.27 36.15
CA PHE A 398 -14.05 -56.86 35.32
C PHE A 398 -13.82 -55.35 35.41
N VAL A 399 -12.62 -54.92 35.01
CA VAL A 399 -12.25 -53.53 34.75
C VAL A 399 -12.35 -53.27 33.26
N GLY A 400 -12.82 -52.10 32.84
CA GLY A 400 -12.86 -51.74 31.43
C GLY A 400 -12.51 -50.29 31.16
N ILE A 401 -12.29 -50.00 29.87
CA ILE A 401 -12.07 -48.65 29.32
C ILE A 401 -12.81 -48.58 27.98
N ARG A 402 -13.36 -47.41 27.64
CA ARG A 402 -14.07 -47.20 26.37
C ARG A 402 -13.17 -46.69 25.26
N GLN A 403 -12.37 -45.68 25.59
CA GLN A 403 -11.60 -44.97 24.60
C GLN A 403 -10.35 -44.39 25.24
N ILE A 404 -9.26 -44.44 24.51
CA ILE A 404 -8.00 -43.79 24.82
C ILE A 404 -7.51 -43.16 23.53
N ASP A 405 -7.55 -41.84 23.49
CA ASP A 405 -7.11 -41.06 22.35
C ASP A 405 -5.84 -40.29 22.69
N PHE A 406 -4.96 -40.19 21.71
CA PHE A 406 -3.71 -39.45 21.79
C PHE A 406 -3.83 -38.16 21.00
N TYR A 407 -3.18 -37.11 21.50
CA TYR A 407 -3.18 -35.78 20.91
C TYR A 407 -1.76 -35.25 20.77
N LEU A 408 -1.56 -34.45 19.71
CA LEU A 408 -0.45 -33.53 19.56
C LEU A 408 -1.04 -32.12 19.37
N GLY A 409 -0.91 -31.28 20.38
CA GLY A 409 -1.62 -30.02 20.54
C GLY A 409 -3.13 -30.26 20.53
N ILE A 410 -3.81 -29.65 19.57
CA ILE A 410 -5.26 -29.81 19.38
C ILE A 410 -5.62 -30.97 18.44
N SER A 411 -4.64 -31.59 17.77
CA SER A 411 -4.87 -32.61 16.77
C SER A 411 -4.95 -33.99 17.40
N LYS A 412 -6.05 -34.70 17.18
CA LYS A 412 -6.22 -36.11 17.59
C LYS A 412 -5.46 -37.02 16.62
N GLU A 413 -4.63 -37.91 17.15
CA GLU A 413 -3.94 -38.94 16.37
C GLU A 413 -4.94 -39.91 15.73
N SER A 414 -4.77 -40.17 14.42
CA SER A 414 -5.71 -41.01 13.68
C SER A 414 -5.31 -42.49 13.74
N LEU A 415 -6.07 -43.28 14.49
CA LEU A 415 -5.81 -44.70 14.70
C LEU A 415 -7.05 -45.54 14.34
N PRO A 416 -7.43 -45.67 13.05
CA PRO A 416 -8.66 -46.35 12.62
C PRO A 416 -8.56 -47.89 12.64
N GLY A 417 -7.89 -48.46 13.65
CA GLY A 417 -7.63 -49.90 13.79
C GLY A 417 -6.39 -50.41 13.06
N THR A 418 -5.56 -49.51 12.51
CA THR A 418 -4.23 -49.80 11.95
C THR A 418 -3.22 -48.78 12.47
N GLY A 419 -1.92 -49.03 12.30
CA GLY A 419 -0.85 -48.13 12.77
C GLY A 419 -0.35 -48.43 14.19
N TYR A 420 -0.89 -49.48 14.82
CA TYR A 420 -0.49 -49.92 16.15
C TYR A 420 -0.84 -51.39 16.39
N THR A 421 -0.22 -51.97 17.42
CA THR A 421 -0.59 -53.24 18.04
C THR A 421 -0.93 -53.00 19.51
N ALA A 422 -1.93 -53.70 20.05
CA ALA A 422 -2.36 -53.52 21.43
C ALA A 422 -2.29 -54.83 22.24
N TYR A 423 -1.94 -54.72 23.52
CA TYR A 423 -1.81 -55.84 24.44
C TYR A 423 -2.57 -55.57 25.74
N SER A 424 -3.02 -56.62 26.42
CA SER A 424 -3.54 -56.51 27.78
C SER A 424 -3.24 -57.75 28.63
N THR A 425 -3.23 -57.59 29.95
CA THR A 425 -3.06 -58.70 30.92
C THR A 425 -4.11 -59.78 30.70
N SER A 426 -5.36 -59.36 30.57
CA SER A 426 -6.49 -60.27 30.36
C SER A 426 -7.56 -59.61 29.50
N ILE A 427 -8.52 -60.42 29.03
CA ILE A 427 -9.73 -59.99 28.33
C ILE A 427 -10.91 -60.86 28.78
N VAL A 428 -12.12 -60.31 28.87
CA VAL A 428 -13.32 -61.09 29.20
C VAL A 428 -13.63 -62.12 28.11
N ASN A 429 -13.52 -61.72 26.84
CA ASN A 429 -13.69 -62.54 25.64
C ASN A 429 -13.21 -61.77 24.39
N GLY A 430 -13.37 -62.34 23.21
CA GLY A 430 -12.90 -61.77 21.94
C GLY A 430 -13.61 -60.48 21.48
N ASP A 431 -14.71 -60.07 22.11
CA ASP A 431 -15.41 -58.83 21.77
C ASP A 431 -14.85 -57.61 22.52
N PHE A 432 -13.97 -57.82 23.51
CA PHE A 432 -13.44 -56.79 24.41
C PHE A 432 -11.92 -56.68 24.34
N VAL A 433 -11.37 -56.73 23.12
CA VAL A 433 -9.92 -56.72 22.89
C VAL A 433 -9.32 -55.34 23.17
N PRO A 434 -8.05 -55.27 23.60
CA PRO A 434 -7.39 -53.99 23.91
C PRO A 434 -7.30 -53.05 22.71
N ALA A 435 -7.26 -53.57 21.48
CA ALA A 435 -7.21 -52.72 20.29
C ALA A 435 -8.43 -51.80 20.15
N ASN A 436 -9.58 -52.19 20.71
CA ASN A 436 -10.82 -51.43 20.58
C ASN A 436 -10.74 -50.06 21.25
N VAL A 437 -10.01 -49.91 22.37
CA VAL A 437 -9.97 -48.62 23.09
C VAL A 437 -9.19 -47.55 22.35
N PHE A 438 -8.20 -47.95 21.55
CA PHE A 438 -7.40 -47.02 20.76
C PHE A 438 -7.97 -46.76 19.36
N ASN A 439 -9.00 -47.50 18.95
CA ASN A 439 -9.55 -47.38 17.61
C ASN A 439 -10.47 -46.16 17.50
N THR A 440 -9.99 -45.11 16.85
CA THR A 440 -10.68 -43.82 16.68
C THR A 440 -11.84 -43.87 15.68
N SER A 441 -12.06 -45.00 14.98
CA SER A 441 -13.18 -45.16 14.04
C SER A 441 -14.41 -45.84 14.65
N LEU A 442 -14.34 -46.29 15.91
CA LEU A 442 -15.45 -46.99 16.57
C LEU A 442 -16.32 -45.99 17.33
N ASP A 443 -17.65 -46.16 17.25
CA ASP A 443 -18.59 -45.40 18.08
C ASP A 443 -18.39 -45.75 19.56
N LYS A 444 -18.28 -44.72 20.39
CA LYS A 444 -17.98 -44.84 21.82
C LYS A 444 -19.19 -44.57 22.70
N THR A 445 -20.36 -44.40 22.09
CA THR A 445 -21.65 -44.39 22.76
C THR A 445 -22.31 -45.77 22.69
N SER A 446 -23.41 -45.97 23.42
CA SER A 446 -24.25 -47.17 23.39
C SER A 446 -23.61 -48.46 23.95
N GLU A 447 -23.74 -49.60 23.27
CA GLU A 447 -23.26 -50.90 23.73
C GLU A 447 -21.72 -50.93 23.79
N ALA A 448 -21.17 -51.68 24.75
CA ALA A 448 -19.71 -51.82 24.98
C ALA A 448 -19.04 -52.95 24.19
N THR A 449 -19.85 -53.79 23.57
CA THR A 449 -19.38 -54.96 22.84
C THR A 449 -18.69 -54.52 21.55
N SER A 450 -17.46 -54.99 21.32
CA SER A 450 -16.66 -54.71 20.11
C SER A 450 -16.17 -53.28 19.92
N ASN A 451 -16.33 -52.40 20.91
CA ASN A 451 -15.83 -51.01 20.88
C ASN A 451 -15.20 -50.55 22.20
N SER A 452 -14.99 -51.47 23.13
CA SER A 452 -14.30 -51.23 24.41
C SER A 452 -13.32 -52.37 24.73
N TRP A 453 -12.52 -52.18 25.76
CA TRP A 453 -11.75 -53.24 26.41
C TRP A 453 -12.34 -53.53 27.79
N ALA A 454 -12.30 -54.81 28.17
CA ALA A 454 -12.68 -55.29 29.48
C ALA A 454 -11.83 -56.49 29.87
N SER A 455 -11.28 -56.47 31.09
CA SER A 455 -10.47 -57.54 31.66
C SER A 455 -11.26 -58.82 31.89
N ALA A 456 -10.56 -59.92 32.21
CA ALA A 456 -11.20 -61.16 32.61
C ALA A 456 -12.08 -60.94 33.85
N ASN A 457 -13.19 -61.67 33.92
CA ASN A 457 -14.10 -61.60 35.06
C ASN A 457 -13.58 -62.44 36.24
N ASP A 458 -12.51 -61.98 36.89
CA ASP A 458 -11.90 -62.63 38.06
C ASP A 458 -11.83 -61.65 39.25
N PRO A 459 -12.51 -61.94 40.38
CA PRO A 459 -12.45 -61.10 41.58
C PRO A 459 -11.06 -60.95 42.21
N ASN A 460 -10.07 -61.75 41.81
CA ASN A 460 -8.71 -61.68 42.35
C ASN A 460 -7.73 -60.98 41.39
N ASP A 461 -8.19 -60.55 40.21
CA ASP A 461 -7.35 -60.00 39.14
C ASP A 461 -7.74 -58.53 38.86
N GLU A 462 -7.58 -57.69 39.87
CA GLU A 462 -7.84 -56.24 39.74
C GLU A 462 -6.70 -55.52 39.01
N ASP A 463 -5.48 -56.04 39.15
CA ASP A 463 -4.26 -55.50 38.58
C ASP A 463 -4.21 -55.84 37.08
N GLN A 464 -4.44 -54.83 36.25
CA GLN A 464 -4.47 -54.98 34.80
C GLN A 464 -3.47 -54.04 34.14
N ARG A 465 -2.94 -54.46 33.00
CA ARG A 465 -2.13 -53.63 32.12
C ARG A 465 -2.76 -53.61 30.74
N VAL A 466 -2.86 -52.42 30.14
CA VAL A 466 -3.23 -52.23 28.73
C VAL A 466 -2.11 -51.47 28.04
N ILE A 467 -1.73 -51.87 26.83
CA ILE A 467 -0.58 -51.32 26.11
C ILE A 467 -0.99 -51.03 24.67
N ILE A 468 -0.52 -49.90 24.15
CA ILE A 468 -0.41 -49.64 22.72
C ILE A 468 1.07 -49.59 22.33
N VAL A 469 1.40 -50.22 21.21
CA VAL A 469 2.69 -50.13 20.53
C VAL A 469 2.42 -49.55 19.15
N PHE A 470 2.90 -48.34 18.89
CA PHE A 470 2.74 -47.70 17.59
C PHE A 470 3.64 -48.36 16.54
N ASP A 471 3.21 -48.47 15.28
CA ASP A 471 4.03 -49.03 14.21
C ASP A 471 5.28 -48.17 13.95
N SER A 472 5.14 -46.84 14.08
CA SER A 472 6.22 -45.85 14.07
C SER A 472 6.20 -45.05 15.37
N PRO A 473 7.33 -44.57 15.93
CA PRO A 473 7.30 -43.68 17.08
C PRO A 473 6.42 -42.45 16.82
N THR A 474 5.54 -42.13 17.75
CA THR A 474 4.52 -41.08 17.61
C THR A 474 4.74 -40.00 18.67
N GLU A 475 4.64 -38.73 18.27
CA GLU A 475 4.71 -37.60 19.18
C GLU A 475 3.33 -37.34 19.81
N ILE A 476 3.28 -37.23 21.13
CA ILE A 476 2.05 -36.99 21.87
C ILE A 476 2.30 -35.98 23.01
N ASP A 477 1.34 -35.11 23.27
CA ASP A 477 1.33 -34.18 24.41
C ASP A 477 0.02 -34.23 25.22
N GLY A 478 -0.98 -34.96 24.74
CA GLY A 478 -2.26 -35.15 25.42
C GLY A 478 -2.78 -36.57 25.32
N ILE A 479 -3.45 -37.01 26.38
CA ILE A 479 -4.24 -38.24 26.39
C ILE A 479 -5.66 -37.89 26.87
N ARG A 480 -6.67 -38.31 26.11
CA ARG A 480 -8.07 -38.21 26.51
C ARG A 480 -8.65 -39.59 26.71
N ILE A 481 -9.35 -39.77 27.82
CA ILE A 481 -9.90 -41.07 28.20
C ILE A 481 -11.41 -40.95 28.31
N ASN A 482 -12.12 -41.84 27.63
CA ASN A 482 -13.50 -42.13 27.97
C ASN A 482 -13.52 -43.41 28.83
N ASN A 483 -13.96 -43.29 30.08
CA ASN A 483 -13.96 -44.42 31.01
C ASN A 483 -15.13 -45.38 30.73
N TYR A 484 -15.14 -46.58 31.32
CA TYR A 484 -16.11 -47.60 30.94
C TYR A 484 -17.57 -47.22 31.25
N HIS A 485 -18.44 -47.38 30.25
CA HIS A 485 -19.88 -47.43 30.41
C HIS A 485 -20.49 -48.43 29.41
N HIS A 486 -21.74 -48.83 29.60
CA HIS A 486 -22.53 -49.65 28.68
C HIS A 486 -23.97 -49.16 28.69
N PHE A 487 -24.42 -48.51 27.60
CA PHE A 487 -25.65 -47.70 27.55
C PHE A 487 -25.74 -46.68 28.70
N GLY A 488 -24.59 -46.08 29.05
CA GLY A 488 -24.45 -45.17 30.21
C GLY A 488 -24.53 -45.84 31.59
N GLY A 489 -24.72 -47.17 31.65
CA GLY A 489 -24.68 -47.98 32.86
C GLY A 489 -23.31 -48.60 33.12
N PHE A 490 -23.20 -49.38 34.20
CA PHE A 490 -21.96 -50.09 34.58
C PHE A 490 -20.72 -49.20 34.76
N ILE A 491 -20.92 -47.92 35.02
CA ILE A 491 -19.87 -46.91 35.23
C ILE A 491 -18.90 -47.26 36.36
N SER A 492 -19.30 -48.12 37.29
CA SER A 492 -18.43 -48.59 38.37
C SER A 492 -17.41 -49.65 37.97
N ARG A 493 -17.46 -50.12 36.72
CA ARG A 493 -16.44 -51.00 36.11
C ARG A 493 -15.31 -50.22 35.42
N GLY A 494 -15.40 -48.88 35.40
CA GLY A 494 -14.33 -48.03 34.88
C GLY A 494 -13.02 -48.22 35.63
N ALA A 495 -11.92 -48.08 34.89
CA ALA A 495 -10.56 -48.14 35.42
C ALA A 495 -10.35 -47.08 36.52
N LYS A 496 -9.62 -47.48 37.56
CA LYS A 496 -9.28 -46.68 38.73
C LYS A 496 -7.85 -47.00 39.18
N GLY A 497 -7.14 -46.04 39.77
CA GLY A 497 -5.75 -46.19 40.20
C GLY A 497 -4.83 -46.49 39.01
N VAL A 498 -4.77 -45.57 38.05
CA VAL A 498 -4.06 -45.77 36.79
C VAL A 498 -2.71 -45.06 36.80
N GLU A 499 -1.66 -45.79 36.45
CA GLU A 499 -0.35 -45.25 36.11
C GLU A 499 -0.14 -45.33 34.59
N ILE A 500 0.20 -44.20 33.97
CA ILE A 500 0.53 -44.16 32.54
C ILE A 500 2.02 -43.94 32.38
N TRP A 501 2.63 -44.77 31.56
CA TRP A 501 4.03 -44.70 31.17
C TRP A 501 4.12 -44.61 29.66
N TYR A 502 5.06 -43.84 29.13
CA TYR A 502 5.49 -44.00 27.74
C TYR A 502 6.90 -44.58 27.70
N SER A 503 7.25 -45.28 26.63
CA SER A 503 8.59 -45.77 26.36
C SER A 503 8.97 -45.52 24.91
N THR A 504 10.26 -45.32 24.69
CA THR A 504 10.86 -45.26 23.34
C THR A 504 11.11 -46.65 22.76
N ASP A 505 10.95 -47.71 23.56
CA ASP A 505 11.06 -49.09 23.14
C ASP A 505 9.68 -49.71 22.82
N GLU A 506 9.70 -50.83 22.10
CA GLU A 506 8.54 -51.70 21.93
C GLU A 506 8.33 -52.53 23.20
N ILE A 507 7.20 -52.31 23.89
CA ILE A 507 6.86 -52.99 25.13
C ILE A 507 5.67 -53.90 24.91
N THR A 508 5.85 -55.20 25.13
CA THR A 508 4.78 -56.21 24.97
C THR A 508 4.45 -56.96 26.25
N SER A 509 5.14 -56.67 27.36
CA SER A 509 4.93 -57.38 28.62
C SER A 509 3.70 -56.87 29.35
N THR A 510 2.74 -57.77 29.57
CA THR A 510 1.45 -57.47 30.19
C THR A 510 1.43 -57.72 31.71
N VAL A 511 2.60 -57.88 32.34
CA VAL A 511 2.72 -58.05 33.79
C VAL A 511 2.58 -56.69 34.47
N TYR A 512 1.55 -56.52 35.30
CA TYR A 512 1.28 -55.29 36.04
C TYR A 512 2.48 -54.84 36.88
N GLN A 513 2.78 -53.54 36.82
CA GLN A 513 3.93 -52.88 37.47
C GLN A 513 5.31 -53.53 37.22
N GLU A 514 5.46 -54.40 36.21
CA GLU A 514 6.79 -54.84 35.81
C GLU A 514 7.59 -53.63 35.35
N ALA A 515 8.84 -53.53 35.82
CA ALA A 515 9.75 -52.45 35.47
C ALA A 515 9.98 -52.41 33.95
N ILE A 516 9.75 -51.24 33.36
CA ILE A 516 9.87 -50.99 31.93
C ILE A 516 11.17 -50.22 31.69
N SER A 517 11.98 -50.66 30.72
CA SER A 517 13.19 -49.94 30.33
C SER A 517 12.86 -48.74 29.45
N ASN A 518 13.69 -47.70 29.52
CA ASN A 518 13.56 -46.48 28.71
C ASN A 518 12.14 -45.86 28.74
N SER A 519 11.46 -46.01 29.88
CA SER A 519 10.13 -45.45 30.10
C SER A 519 10.14 -44.29 31.08
N THR A 520 9.12 -43.45 30.97
CA THR A 520 8.86 -42.34 31.89
C THR A 520 7.38 -42.34 32.24
N ARG A 521 7.08 -42.18 33.54
CA ARG A 521 5.70 -42.05 34.03
C ARG A 521 5.19 -40.65 33.72
N ILE A 522 3.99 -40.55 33.16
CA ILE A 522 3.33 -39.29 32.77
C ILE A 522 2.01 -39.05 33.48
N PHE A 523 1.49 -40.07 34.18
CA PHE A 523 0.28 -39.99 34.98
C PHE A 523 0.30 -41.02 36.12
N ASN A 524 -0.24 -40.66 37.28
CA ASN A 524 -0.47 -41.55 38.41
C ASN A 524 -1.64 -41.03 39.25
N ASN A 525 -2.86 -41.39 38.86
CA ASN A 525 -4.08 -41.01 39.57
C ASN A 525 -5.27 -41.90 39.19
N ASP A 526 -6.43 -41.65 39.79
CA ASP A 526 -7.69 -42.22 39.32
C ASP A 526 -8.15 -41.54 38.03
N PHE A 527 -8.61 -42.32 37.05
CA PHE A 527 -9.48 -41.78 35.98
C PHE A 527 -10.85 -41.50 36.58
N GLY A 528 -11.46 -40.37 36.23
CA GLY A 528 -12.84 -40.04 36.57
C GLY A 528 -13.80 -41.18 36.25
N GLN A 529 -14.75 -41.41 37.15
CA GLN A 529 -15.84 -42.33 36.88
C GLN A 529 -16.76 -41.73 35.82
N HIS A 530 -17.08 -42.50 34.78
CA HIS A 530 -17.99 -42.06 33.72
C HIS A 530 -19.35 -41.61 34.29
N ALA A 531 -19.91 -40.53 33.75
CA ALA A 531 -21.25 -40.07 34.08
C ALA A 531 -22.31 -41.15 33.79
N ALA A 532 -23.38 -41.23 34.59
CA ALA A 532 -24.46 -42.20 34.36
C ALA A 532 -25.39 -41.80 33.18
N ALA A 533 -24.80 -41.57 32.01
CA ALA A 533 -25.45 -41.12 30.78
C ALA A 533 -24.85 -41.84 29.58
N ASP A 534 -25.65 -42.06 28.54
CA ASP A 534 -25.18 -42.66 27.30
C ASP A 534 -24.64 -41.57 26.37
N GLY A 535 -23.35 -41.30 26.50
CA GLY A 535 -22.62 -40.26 25.77
C GLY A 535 -21.14 -40.36 26.10
N GLU A 536 -20.32 -39.65 25.33
CA GLU A 536 -18.89 -39.53 25.61
C GLU A 536 -18.66 -38.58 26.79
N ASP A 537 -17.83 -39.02 27.75
CA ASP A 537 -17.42 -38.26 28.93
C ASP A 537 -15.89 -38.26 28.98
N GLU A 538 -15.27 -37.64 27.98
CA GLU A 538 -13.82 -37.60 27.83
C GLU A 538 -13.17 -36.77 28.96
N GLU A 539 -12.32 -37.42 29.74
CA GLU A 539 -11.43 -36.76 30.69
C GLU A 539 -10.12 -36.39 30.00
N ASN A 540 -9.78 -35.11 30.04
CA ASN A 540 -8.49 -34.60 29.57
C ASN A 540 -7.41 -34.83 30.64
N LEU A 541 -6.43 -35.68 30.35
CA LEU A 541 -5.30 -35.89 31.25
C LEU A 541 -4.20 -34.89 30.94
N VAL A 542 -3.85 -34.06 31.92
CA VAL A 542 -2.66 -33.20 31.85
C VAL A 542 -1.43 -34.08 32.03
N LEU A 543 -0.66 -34.28 30.96
CA LEU A 543 0.58 -35.06 31.03
C LEU A 543 1.63 -34.30 31.84
N THR A 544 2.06 -34.87 32.96
CA THR A 544 3.13 -34.26 33.76
C THR A 544 4.46 -34.86 33.33
N LEU A 545 5.21 -34.11 32.53
CA LEU A 545 6.54 -34.51 32.11
C LEU A 545 7.56 -34.18 33.20
N GLY A 546 7.82 -35.18 34.04
CA GLY A 546 8.79 -35.09 35.14
C GLY A 546 8.15 -34.76 36.48
N GLY A 547 7.59 -35.77 37.15
CA GLY A 547 7.19 -35.70 38.55
C GLY A 547 7.48 -37.02 39.27
N VAL A 548 8.44 -36.99 40.19
CA VAL A 548 8.58 -37.98 41.27
C VAL A 548 7.38 -37.85 42.19
#